data_AF-A0A926ZKR8-F1
#
_entry.id   AF-A0A926ZKR8-F1
#
_cell.length_a   1.000
_cell.length_b   1.000
_cell.length_c   1.000
_cell.angle_alpha   90.00
_cell.angle_beta   90.00
_cell.angle_gamma   90.00
#
_symmetry.space_group_name_H-M   'P 1'
#
loop_
_entity.id
_entity.type
_entity.pdbx_description
1 polymer ?
#
loop_
_entity_poly.entity_id
_entity_poly.type
_entity_poly.pdbx_seq_one_letter_code
_entity_poly.pdbx_strand_id
1 'polypeptide(L)'
;MVDSARQKARQLAHQFFVQDNPTGWFDVLYASANGDDRAVPWADMTVNPNFADWIELHNLRGEGKKALVIGCGLGDDAEELARLGFDVVAFDRKARRKPLALDMGISR
;
A
#
# COMPACT_ATOMS: atom_id res chain seq x y z
N MET A 1 19.63 -5.96 -3.34
CA MET A 1 18.65 -6.39 -2.31
C MET A 1 17.21 -6.41 -2.86
N VAL A 2 16.76 -5.37 -3.58
CA VAL A 2 15.42 -5.30 -4.23
C VAL A 2 15.12 -6.47 -5.18
N ASP A 3 16.11 -6.91 -5.96
CA ASP A 3 15.93 -8.04 -6.90
C ASP A 3 15.55 -9.35 -6.20
N SER A 4 16.05 -9.56 -4.97
CA SER A 4 15.74 -10.76 -4.19
C SER A 4 14.31 -10.79 -3.67
N ALA A 5 13.72 -9.64 -3.32
CA ALA A 5 12.33 -9.54 -2.88
C ALA A 5 11.36 -9.78 -4.05
N ARG A 6 11.65 -9.20 -5.22
CA ARG A 6 10.88 -9.43 -6.45
C ARG A 6 10.95 -10.89 -6.90
N GLN A 7 12.12 -11.52 -6.79
CA GLN A 7 12.27 -12.94 -7.11
C GLN A 7 11.46 -13.83 -6.16
N LYS A 8 11.52 -13.58 -4.84
CA LYS A 8 10.72 -14.30 -3.84
C LYS A 8 9.22 -14.15 -4.09
N ALA A 9 8.74 -12.93 -4.35
CA ALA A 9 7.34 -12.68 -4.66
C ALA A 9 6.86 -13.46 -5.90
N ARG A 10 7.67 -13.49 -6.97
CA ARG A 10 7.36 -14.29 -8.18
C ARG A 10 7.32 -15.79 -7.90
N GLN A 11 8.24 -16.29 -7.08
CA GLN A 11 8.27 -17.71 -6.68
C GLN A 11 7.01 -18.08 -5.88
N LEU A 12 6.66 -17.27 -4.87
CA LEU A 12 5.44 -17.47 -4.08
C LEU A 12 4.18 -17.40 -4.95
N ALA A 13 4.09 -16.41 -5.83
CA ALA A 13 2.96 -16.28 -6.76
C ALA A 13 2.81 -17.53 -7.64
N HIS A 14 3.91 -18.05 -8.20
CA HIS A 14 3.89 -19.27 -9.00
C HIS A 14 3.45 -20.50 -8.20
N GLN A 15 3.98 -20.68 -6.98
CA GLN A 15 3.61 -21.79 -6.09
C GLN A 15 2.12 -21.83 -5.76
N PHE A 16 1.52 -20.66 -5.53
CA PHE A 16 0.11 -20.52 -5.21
C PHE A 16 -0.80 -20.63 -6.44
N PHE A 17 -0.31 -20.18 -7.60
CA PHE A 17 -0.99 -20.34 -8.88
C PHE A 17 -1.18 -21.83 -9.23
N VAL A 18 -0.14 -22.66 -9.07
CA VAL A 18 -0.24 -24.11 -9.35
C VAL A 18 -1.15 -24.86 -8.36
N GLN A 19 -1.54 -24.23 -7.25
CA GLN A 19 -2.44 -24.76 -6.23
C GLN A 19 -3.89 -24.25 -6.38
N ASP A 20 -4.23 -23.61 -7.51
CA ASP A 20 -5.52 -22.97 -7.75
C ASP A 20 -5.89 -21.90 -6.69
N ASN A 21 -4.87 -21.28 -6.09
CA ASN A 21 -5.02 -20.22 -5.11
C ASN A 21 -4.20 -18.98 -5.53
N PRO A 22 -4.51 -18.33 -6.66
CA PRO A 22 -3.67 -17.30 -7.27
C PRO A 22 -3.43 -16.06 -6.41
N THR A 23 -4.15 -15.92 -5.29
CA THR A 23 -4.08 -14.77 -4.40
C THR A 23 -3.58 -15.12 -2.98
N GLY A 24 -3.48 -16.39 -2.59
CA GLY A 24 -3.05 -16.74 -1.23
C GLY A 24 -1.61 -16.33 -0.88
N TRP A 25 -0.76 -16.10 -1.90
CA TRP A 25 0.64 -15.76 -1.69
C TRP A 25 0.88 -14.38 -1.07
N PHE A 26 -0.06 -13.43 -1.20
CA PHE A 26 0.10 -12.11 -0.57
C PHE A 26 0.07 -12.19 0.95
N ASP A 27 -0.82 -13.02 1.53
CA ASP A 27 -0.90 -13.20 2.98
C ASP A 27 0.42 -13.76 3.53
N VAL A 28 1.00 -14.74 2.82
CA VAL A 28 2.30 -15.31 3.16
C VAL A 28 3.41 -14.27 3.04
N LEU A 29 3.42 -13.48 1.96
CA LEU A 29 4.43 -12.46 1.74
C LEU A 29 4.40 -11.41 2.85
N TYR A 30 3.22 -10.87 3.16
CA TYR A 30 3.05 -9.87 4.22
C TYR A 30 3.38 -10.43 5.60
N ALA A 31 2.99 -11.68 5.90
CA ALA A 31 3.37 -12.33 7.17
C ALA A 31 4.89 -12.55 7.27
N SER A 32 5.53 -12.93 6.17
CA SER A 32 6.98 -13.18 6.11
C SER A 32 7.83 -11.92 6.21
N ALA A 33 7.26 -10.76 5.84
CA ALA A 33 7.92 -9.48 5.96
C ALA A 33 8.19 -9.12 7.43
N ASN A 34 7.35 -9.56 8.36
CA ASN A 34 7.53 -9.35 9.81
C ASN A 34 7.83 -7.88 10.19
N GLY A 35 7.22 -6.93 9.47
CA GLY A 35 7.46 -5.49 9.67
C GLY A 35 8.70 -4.93 8.97
N ASP A 36 9.45 -5.74 8.21
CA ASP A 36 10.48 -5.25 7.28
C ASP A 36 9.85 -4.95 5.92
N ASP A 37 9.54 -3.68 5.68
CA ASP A 37 8.89 -3.23 4.44
C ASP A 37 9.75 -3.52 3.20
N ARG A 38 11.07 -3.66 3.34
CA ARG A 38 11.98 -4.02 2.22
C ARG A 38 11.78 -5.44 1.70
N ALA A 39 11.09 -6.29 2.47
CA ALA A 39 10.70 -7.63 2.04
C ALA A 39 9.48 -7.60 1.09
N VAL A 40 8.75 -6.48 1.03
CA VAL A 40 7.62 -6.26 0.14
C VAL A 40 8.11 -5.45 -1.08
N PRO A 41 8.15 -6.05 -2.29
CA PRO A 41 8.86 -5.46 -3.43
C PRO A 41 8.19 -4.23 -4.08
N TRP A 42 7.01 -3.85 -3.58
CA TRP A 42 6.26 -2.66 -3.98
C TRP A 42 6.06 -1.67 -2.83
N ALA A 43 6.64 -1.94 -1.65
CA ALA A 43 6.64 -1.03 -0.52
C ALA A 43 7.82 -0.07 -0.63
N ASP A 44 7.71 0.91 -1.52
CA ASP A 44 8.75 1.93 -1.71
C ASP A 44 8.78 2.94 -0.54
N MET A 45 7.81 2.86 0.39
CA MET A 45 7.64 3.76 1.55
C MET A 45 7.49 5.23 1.15
N THR A 46 7.03 5.43 -0.08
CA THR A 46 6.78 6.72 -0.70
C THR A 46 5.58 6.57 -1.63
N VAL A 47 4.91 7.69 -1.88
CA VAL A 47 3.87 7.81 -2.91
C VAL A 47 4.36 7.24 -4.23
N ASN A 48 3.48 6.56 -4.96
CA ASN A 48 3.79 6.08 -6.30
C ASN A 48 4.25 7.27 -7.18
N PRO A 49 5.42 7.23 -7.83
CA PRO A 49 5.92 8.37 -8.60
C PRO A 49 4.95 8.84 -9.70
N ASN A 50 4.25 7.92 -10.37
CA ASN A 50 3.27 8.30 -11.39
C ASN A 50 2.07 9.03 -10.77
N PHE A 51 1.70 8.67 -9.53
CA PHE A 51 0.61 9.33 -8.82
C PHE A 51 1.03 10.70 -8.30
N ALA A 52 2.26 10.82 -7.78
CA ALA A 52 2.84 12.11 -7.39
C ALA A 52 2.89 13.09 -8.57
N ASP A 53 3.38 12.65 -9.73
CA ASP A 53 3.41 13.45 -10.95
C ASP A 53 2.00 13.89 -11.36
N TRP A 54 1.02 12.98 -11.24
CA TRP A 54 -0.36 13.28 -11.57
C TRP A 54 -0.99 14.30 -10.60
N ILE A 55 -0.73 14.19 -9.30
CA ILE A 55 -1.16 15.14 -8.27
C ILE A 55 -0.64 16.54 -8.60
N GLU A 56 0.66 16.65 -8.92
CA GLU A 56 1.30 17.92 -9.25
C GLU A 56 0.70 18.52 -10.53
N LEU A 57 0.60 17.72 -11.60
CA LEU A 57 0.09 18.14 -12.89
C LEU A 57 -1.34 18.70 -12.81
N HIS A 58 -2.16 18.14 -11.93
CA HIS A 58 -3.57 18.53 -11.77
C HIS A 58 -3.81 19.48 -10.59
N ASN A 59 -2.76 19.87 -9.86
CA ASN A 59 -2.84 20.61 -8.60
C ASN A 59 -3.95 20.05 -7.69
N LEU A 60 -3.92 18.73 -7.48
CA LEU A 60 -5.00 18.03 -6.77
C LEU A 60 -5.14 18.57 -5.34
N ARG A 61 -6.37 18.92 -4.95
CA ARG A 61 -6.73 19.35 -3.60
C ARG A 61 -7.93 18.58 -3.08
N GLY A 62 -7.85 18.17 -1.82
CA GLY A 62 -8.91 17.44 -1.14
C GLY A 62 -10.10 18.31 -0.85
N GLU A 63 -9.92 19.51 -0.29
CA GLU A 63 -11.02 20.46 -0.03
C GLU A 63 -12.24 19.81 0.67
N GLY A 64 -12.00 18.80 1.52
CA GLY A 64 -13.07 18.04 2.20
C GLY A 64 -13.78 16.99 1.34
N LYS A 65 -13.30 16.72 0.12
CA LYS A 65 -13.78 15.63 -0.75
C LYS A 65 -13.35 14.28 -0.19
N LYS A 66 -14.08 13.24 -0.57
CA LYS A 66 -13.73 11.85 -0.22
C LYS A 66 -12.82 11.24 -1.27
N ALA A 67 -11.91 10.36 -0.84
CA ALA A 67 -11.10 9.54 -1.71
C ALA A 67 -11.18 8.06 -1.31
N LEU A 68 -11.13 7.18 -2.31
CA LEU A 68 -11.11 5.73 -2.11
C LEU A 68 -9.84 5.14 -2.73
N VAL A 69 -9.02 4.47 -1.92
CA VAL A 69 -7.81 3.79 -2.38
C VAL A 69 -8.04 2.28 -2.31
N ILE A 70 -8.06 1.64 -3.48
CA ILE A 70 -8.26 0.19 -3.64
C ILE A 70 -6.91 -0.46 -3.85
N GLY A 71 -6.58 -1.48 -3.04
CA GLY A 71 -5.27 -2.10 -3.09
C GLY A 71 -4.20 -1.18 -2.49
N CYS A 72 -4.50 -0.62 -1.30
CA CYS A 72 -3.67 0.42 -0.69
C CYS A 72 -2.28 -0.05 -0.22
N GLY A 73 -2.00 -1.36 -0.26
CA GLY A 73 -0.73 -1.92 0.21
C GLY A 73 -0.42 -1.48 1.63
N LEU A 74 0.71 -0.78 1.82
CA LEU A 74 1.12 -0.22 3.10
C LEU A 74 0.52 1.16 3.42
N GLY A 75 -0.07 1.85 2.44
CA GLY A 75 -0.87 3.06 2.65
C GLY A 75 -0.25 4.37 2.14
N ASP A 76 0.91 4.36 1.47
CA ASP A 76 1.62 5.59 1.08
C ASP A 76 0.76 6.58 0.28
N ASP A 77 0.05 6.10 -0.75
CA ASP A 77 -0.85 6.93 -1.57
C ASP A 77 -2.08 7.42 -0.79
N ALA A 78 -2.54 6.63 0.18
CA ALA A 78 -3.68 7.00 1.03
C ALA A 78 -3.30 8.11 2.03
N GLU A 79 -2.09 8.05 2.59
CA GLU A 79 -1.55 9.08 3.47
C GLU A 79 -1.33 10.40 2.71
N GLU A 80 -0.86 10.33 1.46
CA GLU A 80 -0.71 11.52 0.62
C GLU A 80 -2.05 12.19 0.30
N LEU A 81 -3.08 11.40 -0.04
CA LEU A 81 -4.44 11.93 -0.23
C LEU A 81 -4.97 12.57 1.06
N ALA A 82 -4.72 11.98 2.24
CA ALA A 82 -5.11 12.58 3.50
C ALA A 82 -4.37 13.91 3.73
N ARG A 83 -3.07 13.97 3.41
CA ARG A 83 -2.25 15.20 3.49
C ARG A 83 -2.75 16.31 2.55
N LEU A 84 -3.31 15.94 1.40
CA LEU A 84 -3.95 16.86 0.45
C LEU A 84 -5.35 17.33 0.93
N GLY A 85 -5.87 16.82 2.04
CA GLY A 85 -7.11 17.23 2.67
C GLY A 85 -8.35 16.43 2.24
N PHE A 86 -8.16 15.21 1.74
CA PHE A 86 -9.26 14.28 1.46
C PHE A 86 -9.69 13.53 2.73
N ASP A 87 -10.97 13.17 2.80
CA ASP A 87 -11.50 12.14 3.70
C ASP A 87 -11.30 10.76 3.04
N VAL A 88 -10.26 10.04 3.48
CA VAL A 88 -9.74 8.86 2.79
C VAL A 88 -10.28 7.56 3.39
N VAL A 89 -10.83 6.70 2.53
CA VAL A 89 -11.06 5.30 2.81
C VAL A 89 -10.08 4.47 2.00
N ALA A 90 -9.30 3.62 2.66
CA ALA A 90 -8.31 2.75 2.03
C ALA A 90 -8.56 1.30 2.43
N PHE A 91 -8.54 0.39 1.47
CA PHE A 91 -8.66 -1.05 1.75
C PHE A 91 -7.78 -1.89 0.83
N ASP A 92 -7.29 -3.00 1.38
CA ASP A 92 -6.48 -4.01 0.69
C ASP A 92 -6.94 -5.41 1.11
N ARG A 93 -6.62 -6.42 0.30
CA ARG A 93 -6.96 -7.82 0.52
C ARG A 93 -5.98 -8.45 1.52
N LYS A 94 -5.97 -7.97 2.77
CA LYS A 94 -5.17 -8.43 3.95
C LYS A 94 -3.63 -8.32 3.72
N ALA A 95 -2.83 -7.73 4.60
CA ALA A 95 -2.68 -8.07 6.01
C ALA A 95 -2.88 -6.86 6.97
N ARG A 96 -3.89 -7.01 7.85
CA ARG A 96 -4.21 -6.18 9.03
C ARG A 96 -4.38 -4.68 8.76
N ARG A 97 -5.51 -4.12 9.19
CA ARG A 97 -5.64 -2.67 9.40
C ARG A 97 -4.49 -2.21 10.30
N LYS A 98 -3.46 -1.56 9.74
CA LYS A 98 -2.59 -0.70 10.54
C LYS A 98 -3.39 0.58 10.77
N PRO A 99 -3.46 1.10 12.01
CA PRO A 99 -3.90 2.47 12.18
C PRO A 99 -3.02 3.33 11.27
N LEU A 100 -3.63 4.23 10.50
CA LEU A 100 -2.93 5.30 9.80
C LEU A 100 -1.88 5.87 10.76
N ALA A 101 -0.69 6.17 10.28
CA ALA A 101 0.36 6.77 11.10
C ALA A 101 -0.11 8.17 11.55
N LEU A 102 -0.94 8.22 12.61
CA LEU A 102 -1.49 9.39 13.29
C LEU A 102 -2.40 8.90 14.45
N ASP A 103 -1.81 8.13 15.38
CA ASP A 103 -2.27 8.16 16.79
C ASP A 103 -1.41 9.14 17.61
N MET A 104 -0.83 10.15 16.92
CA MET A 104 -0.35 11.38 17.52
C MET A 104 -1.41 12.47 17.32
N GLY A 105 -2.44 12.44 18.16
CA GLY A 105 -3.09 13.65 18.65
C GLY A 105 -3.74 14.59 17.64
N ILE A 106 -4.68 14.11 16.82
CA ILE A 106 -5.71 15.00 16.27
C ILE A 106 -7.05 14.62 16.87
N SER A 107 -7.49 15.47 17.80
CA SER A 107 -8.81 15.42 18.40
C SER A 107 -9.84 15.96 17.40
N ARG A 108 -10.82 15.10 17.09
CA ARG A 108 -12.11 15.33 16.42
C ARG A 108 -12.09 15.60 14.91
#